data_AF-A0A9W4QUM3-F1
#
_entry.id   AF-A0A9W4QUM3-F1
#
_cell.length_a   1.000
_cell.length_b   1.000
_cell.length_c   1.000
_cell.angle_alpha   90.00
_cell.angle_beta   90.00
_cell.angle_gamma   90.00
#
_symmetry.space_group_name_H-M   'P 1'
#
loop_
_entity.id
_entity.type
_entity.pdbx_description
1 polymer ?
#
loop_
_entity_poly.entity_id
_entity_poly.type
_entity_poly.pdbx_seq_one_letter_code
_entity_poly.pdbx_strand_id
1 'polypeptide(L)'
;MSYVVFLALLLLITLLGSYLLIESNRKKTIKAKKKLFNERVASTQSRLKIKLNELLDAKVISAKHLPRIQAVVSNFFVVQPHTDENLNKLESLCDLLINILNEELIKTYKNNNSQAFSDTTQYFIAELPAQGILYNKNFYQEVLPTLILKLKTEDIAQPVDSIDLNDENLPIDEEKKTLIESSLA
;
A
#
# COMPACT_ATOMS: atom_id res chain seq x y z
N MET A 1 -25.55 67.26 7.85
CA MET A 1 -24.27 66.82 8.44
C MET A 1 -24.43 65.57 9.31
N SER A 2 -25.27 65.55 10.35
CA SER A 2 -25.46 64.37 11.23
C SER A 2 -25.89 63.08 10.49
N TYR A 3 -26.82 63.17 9.53
CA TYR A 3 -27.25 62.01 8.73
C TYR A 3 -26.13 61.34 7.93
N VAL A 4 -25.21 62.13 7.37
CA VAL A 4 -24.06 61.61 6.60
C VAL A 4 -23.10 60.87 7.52
N VAL A 5 -22.86 61.40 8.72
CA VAL A 5 -22.03 60.76 9.75
C VAL A 5 -22.65 59.44 10.21
N PHE A 6 -23.97 59.42 10.49
CA PHE A 6 -24.67 58.21 10.89
C PHE A 6 -24.61 57.12 9.81
N LEU A 7 -24.84 57.48 8.54
CA LEU A 7 -24.77 56.56 7.42
C LEU A 7 -23.35 56.02 7.21
N ALA A 8 -22.32 56.87 7.34
CA ALA A 8 -20.93 56.46 7.29
C ALA A 8 -20.56 55.47 8.42
N LEU A 9 -21.08 55.69 9.63
CA LEU A 9 -20.85 54.81 10.78
C LEU A 9 -21.54 53.45 10.58
N LEU A 10 -22.76 53.44 10.04
CA LEU A 10 -23.47 52.21 9.66
C LEU A 10 -22.72 51.43 8.57
N LEU A 11 -22.17 52.14 7.58
CA LEU A 11 -21.36 51.54 6.52
C LEU A 11 -20.07 50.94 7.08
N LEU A 12 -19.42 51.62 8.01
CA LEU A 12 -18.20 51.12 8.66
C LEU A 12 -18.47 49.86 9.50
N ILE A 13 -19.59 49.82 10.24
CA ILE A 13 -20.01 48.64 11.00
C ILE A 13 -20.33 47.47 10.07
N THR A 14 -21.08 47.70 8.98
CA THR A 14 -21.41 46.64 8.02
C THR A 14 -20.15 46.12 7.31
N LEU A 15 -19.24 47.01 6.89
CA LEU A 15 -17.97 46.63 6.28
C LEU A 15 -17.10 45.79 7.24
N LEU A 16 -17.03 46.19 8.51
CA LEU A 16 -16.30 45.46 9.54
C LEU A 16 -16.92 44.08 9.81
N GLY A 17 -18.25 44.00 9.88
CA GLY A 17 -18.98 42.74 10.03
C GLY A 17 -18.72 41.78 8.87
N SER A 18 -18.82 42.25 7.63
CA SER A 18 -18.51 41.46 6.44
C SER A 18 -17.06 40.98 6.43
N TYR A 19 -16.10 41.86 6.75
CA TYR A 19 -14.68 41.51 6.82
C TYR A 19 -14.41 40.39 7.84
N LEU A 20 -14.95 40.49 9.05
CA LEU A 20 -14.78 39.46 10.09
C LEU A 20 -15.36 38.11 9.68
N LEU A 21 -16.50 38.11 8.98
CA LEU A 21 -17.14 36.88 8.51
C LEU A 21 -16.26 36.16 7.47
N ILE A 22 -15.71 36.92 6.51
CA ILE A 22 -14.83 36.42 5.45
C ILE A 22 -13.52 35.88 6.03
N GLU A 23 -12.89 36.62 6.95
CA GLU A 23 -11.66 36.20 7.61
C GLU A 23 -11.86 34.94 8.45
N SER A 24 -12.99 34.86 9.17
CA SER A 24 -13.37 33.67 9.94
C SER A 24 -13.57 32.46 9.03
N ASN A 25 -14.28 32.62 7.91
CA ASN A 25 -14.47 31.55 6.94
C ASN A 25 -13.15 31.10 6.30
N ARG A 26 -12.26 32.03 5.92
CA ARG A 26 -10.93 31.69 5.39
C ARG A 26 -10.13 30.86 6.39
N LYS A 27 -10.12 31.26 7.68
CA LYS A 27 -9.47 30.50 8.76
C LYS A 27 -10.07 29.11 8.94
N LYS A 28 -11.40 28.98 8.88
CA LYS A 28 -12.10 27.68 8.96
C LYS A 28 -11.69 26.77 7.80
N THR A 29 -11.68 27.26 6.57
CA THR A 29 -11.28 26.48 5.39
C THR A 29 -9.83 26.01 5.48
N ILE A 30 -8.89 26.88 5.91
CA ILE A 30 -7.48 26.50 6.09
C ILE A 30 -7.33 25.42 7.16
N LYS A 31 -8.02 25.57 8.30
CA LYS A 31 -8.00 24.57 9.37
C LYS A 31 -8.58 23.23 8.91
N ALA A 32 -9.69 23.26 8.17
CA ALA A 32 -10.31 22.06 7.62
C ALA A 32 -9.38 21.33 6.65
N LYS A 33 -8.72 22.06 5.73
CA LYS A 33 -7.74 21.49 4.81
C LYS A 33 -6.57 20.84 5.54
N LYS A 34 -5.99 21.52 6.54
CA LYS A 34 -4.91 20.96 7.37
C LYS A 34 -5.36 19.72 8.15
N LYS A 35 -6.58 19.75 8.69
CA LYS A 35 -7.14 18.60 9.40
C LYS A 35 -7.29 17.40 8.48
N LEU A 36 -7.90 17.59 7.30
CA LEU A 36 -8.07 16.54 6.29
C LEU A 36 -6.73 15.95 5.86
N PHE A 37 -5.74 16.81 5.62
CA PHE A 37 -4.38 16.37 5.27
C PHE A 37 -3.79 15.46 6.37
N ASN A 38 -3.81 15.91 7.63
CA ASN A 38 -3.26 15.12 8.74
C ASN A 38 -4.03 13.82 8.96
N GLU A 39 -5.35 13.84 8.79
CA GLU A 39 -6.20 12.66 8.90
C GLU A 39 -5.88 11.63 7.81
N ARG A 40 -5.66 12.07 6.57
CA ARG A 40 -5.19 11.20 5.48
C ARG A 40 -3.82 10.60 5.76
N VAL A 41 -2.86 11.40 6.22
CA VAL A 41 -1.53 10.89 6.62
C VAL A 41 -1.64 9.83 7.72
N ALA A 42 -2.42 10.10 8.76
CA ALA A 42 -2.64 9.17 9.86
C ALA A 42 -3.33 7.88 9.40
N SER A 43 -4.32 7.99 8.51
CA SER A 43 -5.00 6.84 7.89
C SER A 43 -4.00 5.96 7.13
N THR A 44 -3.16 6.56 6.28
CA THR A 44 -2.13 5.84 5.51
C THR A 44 -1.12 5.14 6.41
N GLN A 45 -0.65 5.80 7.48
CA GLN A 45 0.22 5.18 8.48
C GLN A 45 -0.46 4.01 9.20
N SER A 46 -1.74 4.17 9.56
CA SER A 46 -2.53 3.13 10.24
C SER A 46 -2.70 1.90 9.35
N ARG A 47 -3.07 2.10 8.07
CA ARG A 47 -3.22 1.01 7.09
C ARG A 47 -1.96 0.19 6.94
N LEU A 48 -0.80 0.86 6.79
CA LEU A 48 0.48 0.16 6.73
C LEU A 48 0.76 -0.60 8.03
N LYS A 49 0.53 0.03 9.19
CA LYS A 49 0.74 -0.61 10.50
C LYS A 49 -0.10 -1.88 10.67
N ILE A 50 -1.36 -1.86 10.27
CA ILE A 50 -2.25 -3.03 10.32
C ILE A 50 -1.66 -4.17 9.48
N LYS A 51 -1.24 -3.88 8.24
CA LYS A 51 -0.64 -4.89 7.36
C LYS A 51 0.69 -5.44 7.86
N LEU A 52 1.52 -4.61 8.47
CA LEU A 52 2.75 -5.09 9.11
C LEU A 52 2.47 -5.99 10.32
N ASN A 53 1.39 -5.75 11.07
CA ASN A 53 0.99 -6.65 12.14
C ASN A 53 0.47 -7.99 11.59
N GLU A 54 -0.30 -7.99 10.48
CA GLU A 54 -0.71 -9.23 9.83
C GLU A 54 0.50 -10.09 9.39
N LEU A 55 1.56 -9.46 8.87
CA LEU A 55 2.81 -10.14 8.51
C LEU A 55 3.59 -10.66 9.71
N LEU A 56 3.50 -9.96 10.85
CA LEU A 56 4.09 -10.38 12.12
C LEU A 56 3.37 -11.62 12.65
N ASP A 57 2.03 -11.62 12.61
CA ASP A 57 1.20 -12.75 13.02
C ASP A 57 1.43 -13.97 12.12
N ALA A 58 1.66 -13.76 10.82
CA ALA A 58 2.05 -14.78 9.86
C ALA A 58 3.51 -15.28 10.03
N LYS A 59 4.27 -14.74 11.00
CA LYS A 59 5.70 -15.05 11.27
C LYS A 59 6.65 -14.81 10.08
N VAL A 60 6.24 -13.99 9.11
CA VAL A 60 7.09 -13.63 7.97
C VAL A 60 8.13 -12.60 8.39
N ILE A 61 7.75 -11.64 9.24
CA ILE A 61 8.63 -10.57 9.72
C ILE A 61 8.74 -10.58 11.24
N SER A 62 9.91 -10.20 11.74
CA SER A 62 10.12 -10.01 13.18
C SER A 62 9.68 -8.62 13.65
N ALA A 63 9.22 -8.53 14.89
CA ALA A 63 8.83 -7.28 15.56
C ALA A 63 9.93 -6.19 15.51
N LYS A 64 11.20 -6.59 15.46
CA LYS A 64 12.35 -5.67 15.34
C LYS A 64 12.32 -4.85 14.05
N HIS A 65 11.69 -5.36 12.99
CA HIS A 65 11.69 -4.73 11.68
C HIS A 65 10.51 -3.80 11.43
N LEU A 66 9.43 -3.92 12.20
CA LEU A 66 8.23 -3.07 12.09
C LEU A 66 8.54 -1.58 12.13
N PRO A 67 9.31 -1.07 13.13
CA PRO A 67 9.60 0.36 13.20
C PRO A 67 10.37 0.88 11.99
N ARG A 68 11.20 0.02 11.36
CA ARG A 68 12.03 0.40 10.21
C ARG A 68 11.19 0.59 8.95
N ILE A 69 10.18 -0.25 8.73
CA ILE A 69 9.25 -0.07 7.61
C ILE A 69 8.30 1.10 7.89
N GLN A 70 7.84 1.28 9.12
CA GLN A 70 7.01 2.42 9.51
C GLN A 70 7.76 3.76 9.36
N ALA A 71 9.08 3.77 9.57
CA ALA A 71 9.92 4.95 9.41
C ALA A 71 9.85 5.54 7.98
N VAL A 72 9.61 4.71 6.97
CA VAL A 72 9.46 5.13 5.57
C VAL A 72 8.31 6.14 5.43
N VAL A 73 7.19 5.90 6.11
CA VAL A 73 6.01 6.77 6.03
C VAL A 73 6.13 7.95 7.01
N SER A 74 6.70 7.73 8.19
CA SER A 74 6.86 8.81 9.19
C SER A 74 7.85 9.89 8.74
N ASN A 75 8.92 9.50 8.04
CA ASN A 75 9.96 10.44 7.60
C ASN A 75 9.60 11.16 6.29
N PHE A 76 8.56 10.73 5.59
CA PHE A 76 8.23 11.27 4.26
C PHE A 76 8.00 12.78 4.27
N PHE A 77 7.18 13.29 5.20
CA PHE A 77 6.91 14.73 5.32
C PHE A 77 7.93 15.49 6.17
N VAL A 78 8.91 14.81 6.76
CA VAL A 78 10.07 15.47 7.36
C VAL A 78 10.98 16.03 6.27
N VAL A 79 11.02 15.36 5.10
CA VAL A 79 11.97 15.63 4.01
C VAL A 79 11.30 16.08 2.72
N GLN A 80 9.98 15.89 2.60
CA GLN A 80 9.15 16.41 1.51
C GLN A 80 8.23 17.52 1.99
N PRO A 81 7.92 18.51 1.14
CA PRO A 81 6.95 19.54 1.48
C PRO A 81 5.53 18.97 1.64
N HIS A 82 4.75 19.55 2.55
CA HIS A 82 3.36 19.21 2.80
C HIS A 82 2.44 19.72 1.68
N THR A 83 2.40 18.99 0.57
CA THR A 83 1.52 19.26 -0.58
C THR A 83 0.58 18.07 -0.83
N ASP A 84 -0.60 18.35 -1.40
CA ASP A 84 -1.55 17.29 -1.76
C ASP A 84 -0.97 16.30 -2.79
N GLU A 85 -0.10 16.78 -3.69
CA GLU A 85 0.60 15.92 -4.65
C GLU A 85 1.52 14.91 -3.94
N ASN A 86 2.29 15.36 -2.95
CA ASN A 86 3.16 14.48 -2.19
C ASN A 86 2.38 13.53 -1.29
N LEU A 87 1.22 13.95 -0.77
CA LEU A 87 0.31 13.06 -0.06
C LEU A 87 -0.22 11.95 -0.95
N ASN A 88 -0.66 12.28 -2.17
CA ASN A 88 -1.10 11.27 -3.13
C ASN A 88 0.04 10.30 -3.50
N LYS A 89 1.28 10.79 -3.61
CA LYS A 89 2.45 9.92 -3.83
C LYS A 89 2.69 8.98 -2.66
N LEU A 90 2.64 9.48 -1.43
CA LEU A 90 2.79 8.66 -0.23
C LEU A 90 1.71 7.57 -0.16
N GLU A 91 0.46 7.94 -0.41
CA GLU A 91 -0.66 7.00 -0.49
C GLU A 91 -0.42 5.93 -1.56
N SER A 92 -0.03 6.33 -2.77
CA SER A 92 0.27 5.39 -3.87
C SER A 92 1.41 4.43 -3.54
N LEU A 93 2.47 4.92 -2.89
CA LEU A 93 3.61 4.10 -2.47
C LEU A 93 3.21 3.10 -1.36
N CYS A 94 2.40 3.55 -0.40
CA CYS A 94 1.87 2.68 0.63
C CYS A 94 0.93 1.62 0.05
N ASP A 95 0.08 2.00 -0.90
CA ASP A 95 -0.82 1.07 -1.58
C ASP A 95 -0.04 0.03 -2.38
N LEU A 96 0.98 0.45 -3.13
CA LEU A 96 1.89 -0.45 -3.85
C LEU A 96 2.54 -1.46 -2.88
N LEU A 97 3.11 -0.98 -1.77
CA LEU A 97 3.75 -1.82 -0.77
C LEU A 97 2.75 -2.80 -0.14
N ILE A 98 1.58 -2.31 0.28
CA ILE A 98 0.53 -3.14 0.87
C ILE A 98 0.06 -4.22 -0.11
N ASN A 99 -0.14 -3.86 -1.38
CA ASN A 99 -0.61 -4.80 -2.39
C ASN A 99 0.41 -5.92 -2.62
N ILE A 100 1.69 -5.59 -2.79
CA ILE A 100 2.74 -6.59 -2.98
C ILE A 100 2.91 -7.47 -1.74
N LEU A 101 2.90 -6.89 -0.54
CA LEU A 101 2.97 -7.66 0.70
C LEU A 101 1.78 -8.63 0.84
N ASN A 102 0.58 -8.21 0.42
CA ASN A 102 -0.61 -9.05 0.46
C ASN A 102 -0.56 -10.17 -0.59
N GLU A 103 -0.15 -9.85 -1.82
CA GLU A 103 0.04 -10.84 -2.89
C GLU A 103 1.05 -11.92 -2.48
N GLU A 104 2.21 -11.51 -1.98
CA GLU A 104 3.25 -12.43 -1.52
C GLU A 104 2.80 -13.24 -0.30
N LEU A 105 2.10 -12.64 0.66
CA LEU A 105 1.54 -13.36 1.80
C LEU A 105 0.53 -14.45 1.34
N ILE A 106 -0.34 -14.15 0.36
CA ILE A 106 -1.22 -15.15 -0.25
C ILE A 106 -0.42 -16.27 -0.92
N LYS A 107 0.67 -15.93 -1.64
CA LYS A 107 1.56 -16.93 -2.27
C LYS A 107 2.25 -17.81 -1.22
N THR A 108 2.70 -17.26 -0.10
CA THR A 108 3.32 -18.06 0.97
C THR A 108 2.37 -19.10 1.55
N TYR A 109 1.09 -18.77 1.72
CA TYR A 109 0.09 -19.74 2.17
C TYR A 109 -0.17 -20.86 1.14
N LYS A 110 -0.10 -20.56 -0.16
CA LYS A 110 -0.32 -21.55 -1.23
C LYS A 110 0.88 -22.46 -1.46
N ASN A 111 2.09 -21.89 -1.49
CA ASN A 111 3.31 -22.59 -1.89
C ASN A 111 4.13 -23.09 -0.70
N ASN A 112 3.70 -22.82 0.54
CA ASN A 112 4.41 -23.12 1.79
C ASN A 112 5.85 -22.54 1.84
N ASN A 113 6.16 -21.57 0.97
CA ASN A 113 7.48 -20.96 0.83
C ASN A 113 7.59 -19.68 1.67
N SER A 114 7.34 -19.81 2.98
CA SER A 114 7.42 -18.69 3.92
C SER A 114 8.86 -18.15 4.08
N GLN A 115 9.85 -19.02 3.92
CA GLN A 115 11.26 -18.66 4.09
C GLN A 115 11.75 -17.69 3.00
N ALA A 116 11.46 -17.95 1.71
CA ALA A 116 11.91 -17.06 0.64
C ALA A 116 11.30 -15.65 0.74
N PHE A 117 10.04 -15.55 1.15
CA PHE A 117 9.39 -14.26 1.38
C PHE A 117 9.97 -13.54 2.61
N SER A 118 10.30 -14.28 3.68
CA SER A 118 10.96 -13.72 4.86
C SER A 118 12.35 -13.16 4.50
N ASP A 119 13.15 -13.92 3.74
CA ASP A 119 14.49 -13.52 3.30
C ASP A 119 14.43 -12.27 2.39
N THR A 120 13.50 -12.25 1.44
CA THR A 120 13.29 -11.10 0.54
C THR A 120 12.84 -9.86 1.31
N THR A 121 11.94 -10.05 2.30
CA THR A 121 11.51 -8.96 3.17
C THR A 121 12.66 -8.46 4.03
N GLN A 122 13.51 -9.34 4.55
CA GLN A 122 14.69 -8.96 5.32
C GLN A 122 15.71 -8.20 4.47
N TYR A 123 15.90 -8.58 3.20
CA TYR A 123 16.73 -7.83 2.25
C TYR A 123 16.16 -6.44 1.97
N PHE A 124 14.85 -6.33 1.73
CA PHE A 124 14.16 -5.04 1.60
C PHE A 124 14.40 -4.15 2.82
N ILE A 125 14.25 -4.69 4.03
CA ILE A 125 14.47 -3.95 5.28
C ILE A 125 15.94 -3.53 5.42
N ALA A 126 16.89 -4.37 5.01
CA ALA A 126 18.32 -4.06 5.07
C ALA A 126 18.67 -2.85 4.19
N GLU A 127 18.05 -2.77 3.02
CA GLU A 127 18.24 -1.70 2.03
C GLU A 127 17.53 -0.39 2.44
N LEU A 128 16.59 -0.43 3.39
CA LEU A 128 15.97 0.77 3.92
C LEU A 128 16.99 1.64 4.68
N PRO A 129 16.98 2.97 4.49
CA PRO A 129 17.93 3.83 5.17
C PRO A 129 17.78 3.75 6.69
N ALA A 130 18.91 3.56 7.38
CA ALA A 130 18.95 3.51 8.84
C ALA A 130 18.83 4.89 9.50
N GLN A 131 19.21 5.95 8.76
CA GLN A 131 19.20 7.32 9.26
C GLN A 131 18.09 8.13 8.57
N GLY A 132 17.38 8.95 9.34
CA GLY A 132 16.32 9.85 8.86
C GLY A 132 16.77 10.78 7.73
N ILE A 133 18.04 11.20 7.73
CA ILE A 133 18.63 12.14 6.77
C ILE A 133 18.72 11.55 5.35
N LEU A 134 18.81 10.22 5.25
CA LEU A 134 18.96 9.52 3.97
C LEU A 134 17.61 9.32 3.26
N TYR A 135 16.49 9.54 3.96
CA TYR A 135 15.18 9.63 3.33
C TYR A 135 15.14 10.96 2.57
N ASN A 136 15.43 10.95 1.28
CA ASN A 136 15.42 12.16 0.45
C ASN A 136 14.46 11.98 -0.73
N LYS A 137 14.31 13.02 -1.56
CA LYS A 137 13.42 12.98 -2.73
C LYS A 137 13.79 11.84 -3.68
N ASN A 138 15.07 11.60 -3.90
CA ASN A 138 15.55 10.54 -4.77
C ASN A 138 15.15 9.15 -4.25
N PHE A 139 15.26 8.97 -2.93
CA PHE A 139 14.85 7.73 -2.28
C PHE A 139 13.38 7.43 -2.54
N TYR A 140 12.47 8.38 -2.33
CA TYR A 140 11.05 8.13 -2.51
C TYR A 140 10.59 8.06 -3.97
N GLN A 141 11.32 8.69 -4.90
CA GLN A 141 10.94 8.72 -6.32
C GLN A 141 11.52 7.58 -7.13
N GLU A 142 12.75 7.16 -6.83
CA GLU A 142 13.48 6.20 -7.64
C GLU A 142 13.77 4.91 -6.87
N VAL A 143 14.30 5.03 -5.65
CA VAL A 143 14.82 3.86 -4.92
C VAL A 143 13.70 3.03 -4.31
N LEU A 144 12.79 3.65 -3.56
CA LEU A 144 11.74 2.98 -2.82
C LEU A 144 10.76 2.21 -3.73
N PRO A 145 10.24 2.77 -4.85
CA PRO A 145 9.39 2.01 -5.77
C PRO A 145 10.10 0.75 -6.30
N THR A 146 11.38 0.87 -6.69
CA THR A 146 12.17 -0.26 -7.18
C THR A 146 12.40 -1.30 -6.10
N LEU A 147 12.68 -0.88 -4.85
CA LEU A 147 12.81 -1.80 -3.73
C LEU A 147 11.50 -2.53 -3.41
N ILE A 148 10.38 -1.82 -3.49
CA ILE A 148 9.06 -2.42 -3.30
C ILE A 148 8.79 -3.46 -4.39
N LEU A 149 9.14 -3.18 -5.65
CA LEU A 149 8.98 -4.15 -6.74
C LEU A 149 9.87 -5.40 -6.56
N LYS A 150 11.06 -5.24 -5.98
CA LYS A 150 11.95 -6.37 -5.64
C LYS A 150 11.41 -7.27 -4.52
N LEU A 151 10.41 -6.84 -3.75
CA LEU A 151 9.71 -7.72 -2.80
C LEU A 151 8.88 -8.79 -3.51
N LYS A 152 8.53 -8.57 -4.78
CA LYS A 152 7.80 -9.55 -5.56
C LYS A 152 8.73 -10.72 -5.86
N THR A 153 8.38 -11.90 -5.37
CA THR A 153 9.08 -13.13 -5.71
C THR A 153 8.70 -13.49 -7.15
N GLU A 154 9.67 -13.96 -7.95
CA GLU A 154 9.35 -14.57 -9.24
C GLU A 154 8.31 -15.67 -9.00
N ASP A 155 7.21 -15.67 -9.77
CA ASP A 155 6.37 -16.85 -9.82
C ASP A 155 7.28 -17.98 -10.28
N ILE A 156 7.57 -18.92 -9.38
CA ILE A 156 8.10 -20.21 -9.78
C ILE A 156 7.06 -20.73 -10.75
N ALA A 157 7.32 -20.57 -12.04
CA ALA A 157 6.58 -21.26 -13.09
C ALA A 157 6.60 -22.72 -12.64
N GLN A 158 5.43 -23.23 -12.27
CA GLN A 158 5.29 -24.67 -12.20
C GLN A 158 5.83 -25.20 -13.52
N PRO A 159 6.69 -26.24 -13.53
CA PRO A 159 7.09 -26.85 -14.77
C PRO A 159 5.79 -27.18 -15.49
N VAL A 160 5.61 -26.53 -16.64
CA VAL A 160 4.54 -26.85 -17.56
C VAL A 160 4.76 -28.33 -17.84
N ASP A 161 3.86 -29.18 -17.34
CA ASP A 161 3.70 -30.52 -17.89
C ASP A 161 3.39 -30.27 -19.38
N SER A 162 4.45 -30.31 -20.19
CA SER A 162 4.36 -30.38 -21.63
C SER A 162 3.77 -31.76 -21.92
N ILE A 163 2.45 -31.85 -21.79
CA ILE A 163 1.69 -32.89 -22.45
C ILE A 163 1.77 -32.54 -23.94
N ASP A 164 2.64 -33.29 -24.60
CA ASP A 164 2.80 -33.29 -26.04
C ASP A 164 1.45 -33.51 -26.72
N LEU A 165 1.21 -32.75 -27.79
CA LEU A 165 -0.01 -32.72 -28.56
C LEU A 165 -0.07 -33.94 -29.49
N ASN A 166 -1.29 -34.41 -29.76
CA ASN A 166 -1.71 -35.33 -30.83
C ASN A 166 -1.83 -36.82 -30.44
N ASP A 167 -3.03 -37.23 -30.05
CA ASP A 167 -3.65 -38.37 -30.73
C ASP A 167 -5.18 -38.17 -30.77
N GLU A 168 -5.65 -37.63 -31.89
CA GLU A 168 -7.07 -37.60 -32.23
C GLU A 168 -7.41 -38.94 -32.90
N ASN A 169 -7.87 -39.92 -32.11
CA ASN A 169 -8.67 -41.03 -32.64
C ASN A 169 -9.52 -41.68 -31.53
N LEU A 170 -10.79 -41.25 -31.46
CA LEU A 170 -11.90 -42.08 -30.98
C LEU A 170 -12.43 -42.88 -32.19
N PRO A 171 -13.21 -43.98 -32.04
CA PRO A 171 -13.50 -44.83 -30.88
C PRO A 171 -13.31 -46.35 -31.22
N ILE A 172 -13.55 -47.28 -30.29
CA ILE A 172 -14.34 -48.53 -30.49
C ILE A 172 -14.42 -49.31 -29.16
N ASP A 173 -15.64 -49.76 -28.85
CA ASP A 173 -16.12 -50.61 -27.76
C ASP A 173 -15.50 -52.02 -27.67
N GLU A 174 -15.90 -52.74 -26.60
CA GLU A 174 -15.62 -54.14 -26.22
C GLU A 174 -14.33 -54.30 -25.39
N GLU A 175 -14.34 -54.82 -24.15
CA GLU A 175 -14.89 -56.12 -23.80
C GLU A 175 -15.05 -56.25 -22.26
N LYS A 176 -16.29 -56.14 -21.77
CA LYS A 176 -16.68 -56.65 -20.44
C LYS A 176 -17.18 -58.08 -20.62
N LYS A 177 -16.26 -59.02 -20.82
CA LYS A 177 -16.49 -60.47 -20.86
C LYS A 177 -15.08 -61.08 -20.76
N THR A 178 -14.60 -61.56 -19.62
CA THR A 178 -14.91 -62.91 -19.11
C THR A 178 -14.35 -63.07 -17.68
N LEU A 179 -15.13 -62.61 -16.69
CA LEU A 179 -15.23 -63.40 -15.46
C LEU A 179 -15.98 -64.68 -15.86
N ILE A 180 -15.29 -65.78 -16.18
CA ILE A 180 -15.84 -67.17 -16.13
C ILE A 180 -14.76 -68.28 -16.30
N GLU A 181 -13.55 -68.06 -16.84
CA GLU A 181 -12.65 -69.20 -17.17
C GLU A 181 -11.48 -69.50 -16.21
N SER A 182 -11.50 -69.08 -14.94
CA SER A 182 -10.54 -69.63 -13.93
C SER A 182 -11.14 -70.73 -13.05
N SER A 183 -12.30 -71.27 -13.42
CA SER A 183 -12.90 -72.45 -12.80
C SER A 183 -13.10 -73.53 -13.87
N LEU A 184 -12.00 -74.00 -14.50
CA LEU A 184 -11.84 -75.32 -15.14
C LEU A 184 -10.54 -75.34 -15.95
N ALA A 185 -9.41 -75.51 -15.26
CA ALA A 185 -8.22 -76.21 -15.78
C ALA A 185 -7.34 -76.63 -14.60
#